data_AF-A0A511HM65-F1
#
_entry.id   AF-A0A511HM65-F1
#
_cell.length_a   1.000
_cell.length_b   1.000
_cell.length_c   1.000
_cell.angle_alpha   90.00
_cell.angle_beta   90.00
_cell.angle_gamma   90.00
#
_symmetry.space_group_name_H-M   'P 1'
#
loop_
_entity.id
_entity.type
_entity.pdbx_description
1 polymer ?
#
loop_
_entity_poly.entity_id
_entity_poly.type
_entity_poly.pdbx_seq_one_letter_code
_entity_poly.pdbx_strand_id
1 'polypeptide(L)'
;MTMLVLVTGCDGIELERLVRQHPPLTRLEPEPAGTNCVHGGHFVRTGLDLNDNGVLDDGEVTVTQYACVTAIPGVLMRVQDEPPGENCTEGGRVYRAGQDANGNDELEDSEVSRQVYGCASSAAVVTRVRPREPLLFPCGENGAVVEAGQDQDGNGVLDDSEVRTTSNLCVLPSEVRLRQSPAPAGAACPTPSTQVDVGTDADADGLFEDEEVMSSMFVCQPLHTLDGNYRVRNAVDLVALEGISRVRGALYFDAGAATEAVLPDLMMVEGALEIVDTSLERVEMPSLRLVGGPLTVARNPALTTLTLGSGSRAPLWVWGDFSLISNPWLPTLAGVSAVLPGNNIVLRDNDALEGGYFTFTSALLGSITLEDNAKLSTLPFRHLEWLGGSLNIIGNSSLSTLTGTVLQKVVGDLVVTDNENLTALSGMPALTSIGGGLRVRDNANLRSVEGMNELTQVGTLEFDRNPALEAAGEFPKLARVTSGMRFNANAVLKDLWGLQKVQNSGFLFIGNNPQLSRLMGFDRLLSLQVLTVENNASLTDLSDLALLQSVEELFVLSNENLLRLDLNALESVTRLFTVTENPRLPTCLAVSLAARVNTGGAPEIRGNDSSSPCD
;
A
#
# COMPACT_ATOMS: atom_id res chain seq x y z
N MET A 1 -84.91 54.42 12.99
CA MET A 1 -84.23 53.56 12.01
C MET A 1 -82.81 54.08 11.87
N THR A 2 -81.90 53.34 12.47
CA THR A 2 -80.44 53.25 12.25
C THR A 2 -79.80 54.13 11.17
N MET A 3 -78.78 54.91 11.56
CA MET A 3 -77.41 54.67 11.09
C MET A 3 -76.39 55.47 11.92
N LEU A 4 -75.50 54.73 12.56
CA LEU A 4 -74.28 55.17 13.22
C LEU A 4 -73.20 55.24 12.13
N VAL A 5 -72.51 56.37 11.97
CA VAL A 5 -71.25 56.44 11.23
C VAL A 5 -70.23 57.17 12.08
N LEU A 6 -69.37 56.37 12.72
CA LEU A 6 -68.07 56.82 13.20
C LEU A 6 -67.18 57.08 11.99
N VAL A 7 -66.65 58.30 11.86
CA VAL A 7 -65.49 58.57 11.01
C VAL A 7 -64.33 58.85 11.95
N THR A 8 -63.59 57.80 12.29
CA THR A 8 -62.26 57.86 12.87
C THR A 8 -61.27 58.34 11.80
N GLY A 9 -60.34 59.21 12.20
CA GLY A 9 -59.33 59.79 11.33
C GLY A 9 -58.47 58.74 10.65
N CYS A 10 -58.22 58.95 9.36
CA CYS A 10 -57.06 58.40 8.67
C CYS A 10 -55.94 59.44 8.78
N ASP A 11 -55.30 59.53 9.94
CA ASP A 11 -53.91 59.98 9.95
C ASP A 11 -53.10 58.83 9.34
N GLY A 12 -52.42 59.13 8.24
CA GLY A 12 -51.55 58.18 7.58
C GLY A 12 -50.54 57.63 8.57
N ILE A 13 -50.51 56.31 8.72
CA ILE A 13 -49.38 55.63 9.35
C ILE A 13 -48.20 55.85 8.42
N GLU A 14 -47.36 56.85 8.70
CA GLU A 14 -46.03 56.98 8.11
C GLU A 14 -45.19 55.78 8.56
N LEU A 15 -45.14 54.72 7.75
CA LEU A 15 -44.34 53.52 8.03
C LEU A 15 -42.85 53.85 8.24
N GLU A 16 -42.35 54.96 7.70
CA GLU A 16 -40.98 55.47 7.89
C GLU A 16 -40.68 55.91 9.34
N ARG A 17 -41.70 56.15 10.17
CA ARG A 17 -41.54 56.50 11.60
C ARG A 17 -41.64 55.32 12.56
N LEU A 18 -42.06 54.14 12.09
CA LEU A 18 -42.23 52.93 12.91
C LEU A 18 -41.08 51.94 12.79
N VAL A 19 -40.20 52.10 11.80
CA VAL A 19 -38.98 51.31 11.62
C VAL A 19 -37.82 52.28 11.46
N ARG A 20 -36.94 52.40 12.47
CA ARG A 20 -35.64 53.06 12.26
C ARG A 20 -34.90 52.23 11.21
N GLN A 21 -34.72 52.79 10.02
CA GLN A 21 -33.88 52.20 9.00
C GLN A 21 -32.45 52.68 9.26
N HIS A 22 -31.63 51.80 9.82
CA HIS A 22 -30.20 52.04 9.97
C HIS A 22 -29.50 51.81 8.62
N PRO A 23 -28.57 52.69 8.20
CA PRO A 23 -27.89 52.53 6.93
C PRO A 23 -26.95 51.31 6.96
N PRO A 24 -26.92 50.48 5.90
CA PRO A 24 -25.93 49.42 5.79
C PRO A 24 -24.56 50.02 5.48
N LEU A 25 -23.54 49.62 6.22
CA LEU A 25 -22.15 50.02 6.01
C LEU A 25 -21.30 48.81 5.65
N THR A 26 -20.22 49.07 4.91
CA THR A 26 -19.24 48.06 4.48
C THR A 26 -17.83 48.52 4.84
N ARG A 27 -17.06 47.62 5.44
CA ARG A 27 -15.66 47.86 5.83
C ARG A 27 -14.78 46.80 5.19
N LEU A 28 -13.82 47.23 4.36
CA LEU A 28 -12.83 46.38 3.70
C LEU A 28 -11.51 46.46 4.48
N GLU A 29 -10.95 45.32 4.83
CA GLU A 29 -9.67 45.22 5.54
C GLU A 29 -8.77 44.15 4.89
N PRO A 30 -7.43 44.30 4.95
CA PRO A 30 -6.51 43.26 4.47
C PRO A 30 -6.53 42.03 5.38
N GLU A 31 -6.66 40.84 4.78
CA GLU A 31 -6.52 39.56 5.46
C GLU A 31 -5.10 39.02 5.26
N PRO A 32 -4.30 38.84 6.32
CA PRO A 32 -3.00 38.17 6.20
C PRO A 32 -3.20 36.70 5.84
N ALA A 33 -2.18 36.09 5.23
CA ALA A 33 -2.17 34.64 5.00
C ALA A 33 -2.31 33.88 6.33
N GLY A 34 -3.25 32.94 6.38
CA GLY A 34 -3.61 32.24 7.61
C GLY A 34 -4.82 31.33 7.46
N THR A 35 -5.50 31.07 8.57
CA THR A 35 -6.61 30.10 8.66
C THR A 35 -7.87 30.50 7.90
N ASN A 36 -8.03 31.78 7.54
CA ASN A 36 -9.17 32.25 6.75
C ASN A 36 -8.90 32.23 5.25
N CYS A 37 -7.71 32.67 4.85
CA CYS A 37 -7.23 32.62 3.47
C CYS A 37 -5.78 32.13 3.46
N VAL A 38 -5.51 30.98 2.83
CA VAL A 38 -4.19 30.34 2.80
C VAL A 38 -3.12 31.27 2.20
N HIS A 39 -3.49 32.06 1.19
CA HIS A 39 -2.58 33.03 0.53
C HIS A 39 -2.88 34.50 0.91
N GLY A 40 -3.72 34.73 1.92
CA GLY A 40 -4.20 36.06 2.29
C GLY A 40 -5.22 36.62 1.31
N GLY A 41 -5.54 37.90 1.46
CA GLY A 41 -6.50 38.59 0.60
C GLY A 41 -7.12 39.78 1.31
N HIS A 42 -8.43 39.92 1.18
CA HIS A 42 -9.20 40.94 1.88
C HIS A 42 -10.44 40.33 2.52
N PHE A 43 -10.90 40.91 3.62
CA PHE A 43 -12.22 40.59 4.15
C PHE A 43 -13.12 41.81 4.15
N VAL A 44 -14.38 41.55 3.85
CA VAL A 44 -15.47 42.52 3.77
C VAL A 44 -16.39 42.25 4.94
N ARG A 45 -16.57 43.25 5.80
CA ARG A 45 -17.57 43.24 6.87
C ARG A 45 -18.74 44.10 6.45
N THR A 46 -19.94 43.58 6.60
CA THR A 46 -21.18 44.33 6.38
C THR A 46 -22.05 44.29 7.62
N GLY A 47 -22.72 45.39 7.91
CA GLY A 47 -23.62 45.51 9.04
C GLY A 47 -24.48 46.76 8.94
N LEU A 48 -25.38 46.96 9.90
CA LEU A 48 -26.20 48.17 10.00
C LEU A 48 -25.54 49.11 11.00
N ASP A 49 -25.44 50.39 10.67
CA ASP A 49 -24.97 51.45 11.57
C ASP A 49 -26.02 51.70 12.67
N LEU A 50 -26.02 50.84 13.70
CA LEU A 50 -27.05 50.82 14.74
C LEU A 50 -27.02 52.08 15.62
N ASN A 51 -25.87 52.73 15.69
CA ASN A 51 -25.68 53.97 16.45
C ASN A 51 -25.70 55.24 15.59
N ASP A 52 -25.91 55.09 14.27
CA ASP A 52 -25.98 56.16 13.25
C ASP A 52 -24.74 57.08 13.25
N ASN A 53 -23.55 56.55 13.57
CA ASN A 53 -22.31 57.32 13.66
C ASN A 53 -21.52 57.40 12.34
N GLY A 54 -21.98 56.70 11.29
CA GLY A 54 -21.37 56.66 9.97
C GLY A 54 -20.15 55.73 9.85
N VAL A 55 -19.87 54.90 10.85
CA VAL A 55 -18.75 53.94 10.91
C VAL A 55 -19.30 52.57 11.29
N LEU A 56 -18.89 51.52 10.57
CA LEU A 56 -19.25 50.15 10.96
C LEU A 56 -18.37 49.73 12.15
N ASP A 57 -18.90 49.78 13.37
CA ASP A 57 -18.22 49.30 14.58
C ASP A 57 -18.25 47.76 14.66
N ASP A 58 -17.31 47.15 15.40
CA ASP A 58 -17.21 45.66 15.46
C ASP A 58 -18.47 44.98 16.04
N GLY A 59 -19.22 45.68 16.89
CA GLY A 59 -20.49 45.17 17.44
C GLY A 59 -21.68 45.27 16.48
N GLU A 60 -21.51 45.95 15.33
CA GLU A 60 -22.55 46.17 14.32
C GLU A 60 -22.43 45.23 13.12
N VAL A 61 -21.31 44.52 13.02
CA VAL A 61 -21.00 43.57 11.95
C VAL A 61 -21.96 42.38 12.03
N THR A 62 -22.72 42.15 10.95
CA THR A 62 -23.64 41.02 10.85
C THR A 62 -23.15 39.93 9.91
N VAL A 63 -22.31 40.27 8.93
CA VAL A 63 -21.71 39.32 7.99
C VAL A 63 -20.24 39.67 7.79
N THR A 64 -19.40 38.64 7.83
CA THR A 64 -17.99 38.72 7.41
C THR A 64 -17.79 37.79 6.22
N GLN A 65 -17.16 38.29 5.18
CA GLN A 65 -16.86 37.56 3.96
C GLN A 65 -15.39 37.76 3.62
N TYR A 66 -14.71 36.69 3.21
CA TYR A 66 -13.29 36.72 2.87
C TYR A 66 -13.16 36.54 1.35
N ALA A 67 -12.52 37.48 0.68
CA ALA A 67 -12.07 37.37 -0.71
C ALA A 67 -10.61 36.90 -0.67
N CYS A 68 -10.41 35.61 -0.85
CA CYS A 68 -9.10 34.98 -0.75
C CYS A 68 -8.38 35.00 -2.09
N VAL A 69 -7.10 35.36 -2.06
CA VAL A 69 -6.19 35.15 -3.18
C VAL A 69 -5.95 33.65 -3.31
N THR A 70 -5.96 33.15 -4.55
CA THR A 70 -5.70 31.74 -4.85
C THR A 70 -4.34 31.59 -5.51
N ALA A 71 -3.78 30.38 -5.48
CA ALA A 71 -2.54 30.08 -6.19
C ALA A 71 -2.71 30.07 -7.73
N ILE A 72 -3.96 30.02 -8.23
CA ILE A 72 -4.26 29.80 -9.65
C ILE A 72 -4.70 31.12 -10.32
N PRO A 73 -3.94 31.62 -11.31
CA PRO A 73 -4.30 32.87 -11.99
C PRO A 73 -5.71 32.85 -12.59
N GLY A 74 -6.48 33.91 -12.31
CA GLY A 74 -7.84 34.10 -12.84
C GLY A 74 -8.91 33.23 -12.17
N VAL A 75 -8.58 32.47 -11.13
CA VAL A 75 -9.57 31.79 -10.27
C VAL A 75 -9.62 32.50 -8.94
N LEU A 76 -10.80 32.92 -8.52
CA LEU A 76 -11.02 33.63 -7.26
C LEU A 76 -11.81 32.76 -6.29
N MET A 77 -11.57 32.98 -4.99
CA MET A 77 -12.30 32.32 -3.92
C MET A 77 -12.96 33.35 -3.01
N ARG A 78 -14.18 33.04 -2.61
CA ARG A 78 -14.92 33.77 -1.57
C ARG A 78 -15.38 32.80 -0.49
N VAL A 79 -14.96 33.06 0.74
CA VAL A 79 -15.31 32.26 1.93
C VAL A 79 -16.27 33.04 2.80
N GLN A 80 -17.30 32.38 3.32
CA GLN A 80 -18.27 32.98 4.22
C GLN A 80 -18.63 31.98 5.32
N ASP A 81 -18.89 32.47 6.54
CA ASP A 81 -19.38 31.61 7.62
C ASP A 81 -20.80 31.12 7.32
N GLU A 82 -21.02 29.82 7.48
CA GLU A 82 -22.32 29.16 7.30
C GLU A 82 -22.92 28.92 8.70
N PRO A 83 -24.09 29.50 9.01
CA PRO A 83 -24.75 29.26 10.29
C PRO A 83 -25.24 27.81 10.41
N PRO A 84 -25.44 27.29 11.64
CA PRO A 84 -26.07 25.99 11.86
C PRO A 84 -27.42 25.88 11.14
N GLY A 85 -27.59 24.84 10.32
CA GLY A 85 -28.77 24.67 9.48
C GLY A 85 -28.77 23.38 8.66
N GLU A 86 -29.54 23.35 7.57
CA GLU A 86 -29.69 22.17 6.71
C GLU A 86 -28.39 21.78 5.99
N ASN A 87 -27.53 22.75 5.64
CA ASN A 87 -26.25 22.48 4.96
C ASN A 87 -25.18 21.95 5.92
N CYS A 88 -25.09 22.54 7.12
CA CYS A 88 -24.15 22.14 8.17
C CYS A 88 -24.83 22.20 9.53
N THR A 89 -24.98 21.06 10.21
CA THR A 89 -25.72 20.97 11.49
C THR A 89 -25.09 21.77 12.62
N GLU A 90 -23.76 21.87 12.66
CA GLU A 90 -23.00 22.63 13.65
C GLU A 90 -22.52 23.99 13.11
N GLY A 91 -23.00 24.38 11.92
CA GLY A 91 -22.44 25.49 11.15
C GLY A 91 -21.09 25.13 10.52
N GLY A 92 -20.41 26.12 9.95
CA GLY A 92 -19.13 25.90 9.29
C GLY A 92 -18.81 27.05 8.36
N ARG A 93 -18.28 26.73 7.19
CA ARG A 93 -17.97 27.71 6.14
C ARG A 93 -18.45 27.23 4.78
N VAL A 94 -18.79 28.19 3.92
CA VAL A 94 -19.05 27.95 2.51
C VAL A 94 -17.93 28.57 1.68
N TYR A 95 -17.34 27.73 0.84
CA TYR A 95 -16.25 28.04 -0.07
C TYR A 95 -16.82 28.16 -1.48
N ARG A 96 -16.82 29.38 -2.05
CA ARG A 96 -17.30 29.65 -3.40
C ARG A 96 -16.11 29.97 -4.28
N ALA A 97 -16.00 29.29 -5.42
CA ALA A 97 -14.93 29.51 -6.38
C ALA A 97 -15.49 29.74 -7.78
N GLY A 98 -14.80 30.56 -8.55
CA GLY A 98 -15.16 30.87 -9.93
C GLY A 98 -13.99 31.46 -10.70
N GLN A 99 -14.15 31.51 -12.01
CA GLN A 99 -13.20 32.19 -12.87
C GLN A 99 -13.62 33.66 -12.95
N ASP A 100 -12.67 34.57 -12.75
CA ASP A 100 -12.88 35.99 -13.00
C ASP A 100 -13.05 36.19 -14.52
N ALA A 101 -14.31 36.29 -14.94
CA ALA A 101 -14.67 36.29 -16.35
C ALA A 101 -14.54 37.68 -16.96
N ASN A 102 -14.62 38.72 -16.12
CA ASN A 102 -14.65 40.10 -16.55
C ASN A 102 -13.31 40.84 -16.28
N GLY A 103 -12.41 40.23 -15.52
CA GLY A 103 -11.05 40.70 -15.24
C GLY A 103 -10.98 41.84 -14.23
N ASN A 104 -11.94 41.92 -13.30
CA ASN A 104 -12.00 42.97 -12.29
C ASN A 104 -11.45 42.57 -10.92
N ASP A 105 -10.87 41.36 -10.80
CA ASP A 105 -10.31 40.80 -9.57
C ASP A 105 -11.32 40.63 -8.41
N GLU A 106 -12.63 40.61 -8.70
CA GLU A 106 -13.70 40.37 -7.72
C GLU A 106 -14.55 39.16 -8.12
N LEU A 107 -14.84 38.25 -7.18
CA LEU A 107 -15.71 37.09 -7.46
C LEU A 107 -17.18 37.44 -7.28
N GLU A 108 -17.88 37.65 -8.39
CA GLU A 108 -19.31 37.96 -8.38
C GLU A 108 -20.17 36.70 -8.32
N ASP A 109 -21.42 36.85 -7.86
CA ASP A 109 -22.36 35.71 -7.75
C ASP A 109 -22.62 35.03 -9.11
N SER A 110 -22.53 35.78 -10.22
CA SER A 110 -22.64 35.24 -11.58
C SER A 110 -21.43 34.43 -12.05
N GLU A 111 -20.28 34.61 -11.43
CA GLU A 111 -19.02 33.95 -11.78
C GLU A 111 -18.76 32.70 -10.94
N VAL A 112 -19.43 32.59 -9.79
CA VAL A 112 -19.39 31.40 -8.94
C VAL A 112 -19.88 30.19 -9.74
N SER A 113 -18.95 29.30 -10.06
CA SER A 113 -19.24 28.05 -10.78
C SER A 113 -19.09 26.83 -9.87
N ARG A 114 -18.47 26.99 -8.70
CA ARG A 114 -18.38 25.94 -7.68
C ARG A 114 -18.64 26.48 -6.28
N GLN A 115 -19.33 25.66 -5.49
CA GLN A 115 -19.61 25.92 -4.09
C GLN A 115 -19.44 24.62 -3.29
N VAL A 116 -18.73 24.73 -2.17
CA VAL A 116 -18.39 23.63 -1.26
C VAL A 116 -18.70 24.05 0.16
N TYR A 117 -19.33 23.17 0.93
CA TYR A 117 -19.59 23.39 2.35
C TYR A 117 -18.56 22.63 3.17
N GLY A 118 -17.82 23.36 4.02
CA GLY A 118 -16.89 22.83 4.98
C GLY A 118 -17.51 22.92 6.38
N CYS A 119 -18.25 21.90 6.76
CA CYS A 119 -18.98 21.88 8.03
C CYS A 119 -18.01 21.70 9.20
N ALA A 120 -18.24 22.43 10.28
CA ALA A 120 -17.57 22.15 11.54
C ALA A 120 -18.02 20.76 12.02
N SER A 121 -17.06 19.95 12.47
CA SER A 121 -17.38 18.66 13.07
C SER A 121 -16.40 18.40 14.22
N SER A 122 -16.89 18.42 15.45
CA SER A 122 -16.13 17.96 16.61
C SER A 122 -16.58 16.56 17.01
N ALA A 123 -15.84 15.54 16.59
CA ALA A 123 -16.04 14.17 17.05
C ALA A 123 -15.26 13.93 18.36
N ALA A 124 -15.87 13.21 19.30
CA ALA A 124 -15.24 12.84 20.56
C ALA A 124 -14.04 11.91 20.29
N VAL A 125 -12.98 12.00 21.11
CA VAL A 125 -11.82 11.11 20.99
C VAL A 125 -12.00 9.92 21.91
N VAL A 126 -12.04 8.73 21.32
CA VAL A 126 -12.16 7.46 22.04
C VAL A 126 -10.83 6.72 21.98
N THR A 127 -10.54 5.94 23.00
CA THR A 127 -9.29 5.18 23.16
C THR A 127 -9.58 3.71 23.39
N ARG A 128 -8.74 2.84 22.84
CA ARG A 128 -8.79 1.38 23.03
C ARG A 128 -7.44 0.87 23.49
N VAL A 129 -7.43 0.01 24.51
CA VAL A 129 -6.23 -0.68 24.99
C VAL A 129 -6.38 -2.16 24.73
N ARG A 130 -5.40 -2.77 24.06
CA ARG A 130 -5.39 -4.21 23.78
C ARG A 130 -4.05 -4.86 24.13
N PRO A 131 -4.03 -6.15 24.51
CA PRO A 131 -2.78 -6.90 24.64
C PRO A 131 -2.06 -6.96 23.30
N ARG A 132 -0.74 -6.84 23.35
CA ARG A 132 0.12 -6.93 22.18
C ARG A 132 0.36 -8.38 21.77
N GLU A 133 0.35 -8.68 20.47
CA GLU A 133 0.76 -10.00 19.97
C GLU A 133 2.28 -10.22 20.12
N PRO A 134 2.74 -11.43 20.50
CA PRO A 134 4.09 -11.68 21.03
C PRO A 134 5.26 -11.65 20.01
N LEU A 135 5.07 -11.09 18.81
CA LEU A 135 6.09 -11.14 17.76
C LEU A 135 6.79 -9.77 17.59
N LEU A 136 8.09 -9.75 17.94
CA LEU A 136 9.16 -8.87 17.39
C LEU A 136 9.44 -7.49 18.02
N PHE A 137 9.47 -7.27 19.34
CA PHE A 137 9.96 -5.97 19.91
C PHE A 137 10.53 -6.09 21.34
N PRO A 138 11.31 -5.12 21.86
CA PRO A 138 12.28 -5.29 22.97
C PRO A 138 11.70 -5.57 24.37
N CYS A 139 10.40 -5.84 24.49
CA CYS A 139 9.68 -5.89 25.75
C CYS A 139 8.99 -7.24 25.98
N GLY A 140 9.76 -8.34 25.99
CA GLY A 140 9.29 -9.66 26.45
C GLY A 140 7.92 -10.15 25.92
N GLU A 141 7.25 -11.00 26.69
CA GLU A 141 5.94 -11.60 26.35
C GLU A 141 4.73 -10.72 26.75
N ASN A 142 4.95 -9.57 27.38
CA ASN A 142 3.89 -8.73 27.96
C ASN A 142 4.01 -7.28 27.47
N GLY A 143 3.00 -6.79 26.75
CA GLY A 143 2.91 -5.41 26.32
C GLY A 143 1.48 -4.99 26.01
N ALA A 144 1.25 -3.68 26.00
CA ALA A 144 -0.03 -3.06 25.70
C ALA A 144 0.08 -2.21 24.43
N VAL A 145 -0.97 -2.27 23.61
CA VAL A 145 -1.17 -1.38 22.48
C VAL A 145 -2.31 -0.45 22.84
N VAL A 146 -2.04 0.86 22.84
CA VAL A 146 -3.04 1.89 23.04
C VAL A 146 -3.30 2.57 21.72
N GLU A 147 -4.56 2.62 21.34
CA GLU A 147 -5.04 3.25 20.13
C GLU A 147 -5.96 4.40 20.51
N ALA A 148 -5.89 5.50 19.77
CA ALA A 148 -6.79 6.63 19.94
C ALA A 148 -7.26 7.14 18.59
N GLY A 149 -8.49 7.64 18.56
CA GLY A 149 -9.09 8.18 17.35
C GLY A 149 -10.38 8.91 17.64
N GLN A 150 -10.92 9.57 16.62
CA GLN A 150 -12.23 10.21 16.70
C GLN A 150 -13.31 9.15 16.53
N ASP A 151 -14.32 9.14 17.39
CA ASP A 151 -15.55 8.35 17.26
C ASP A 151 -16.43 9.01 16.20
N GLN A 152 -16.36 8.47 14.99
CA GLN A 152 -16.91 9.07 13.79
C GLN A 152 -18.37 8.69 13.58
N ASP A 153 -18.76 7.50 14.00
CA ASP A 153 -20.13 7.03 13.92
C ASP A 153 -20.95 7.34 15.19
N GLY A 154 -20.29 7.83 16.24
CA GLY A 154 -20.90 8.22 17.51
C GLY A 154 -21.35 7.03 18.36
N ASN A 155 -20.79 5.84 18.10
CA ASN A 155 -21.17 4.61 18.80
C ASN A 155 -20.48 4.46 20.18
N GLY A 156 -19.50 5.34 20.49
CA GLY A 156 -18.76 5.36 21.75
C GLY A 156 -17.65 4.31 21.87
N VAL A 157 -17.32 3.61 20.79
CA VAL A 157 -16.29 2.56 20.69
C VAL A 157 -15.30 2.97 19.61
N LEU A 158 -14.01 2.68 19.83
CA LEU A 158 -13.00 2.90 18.78
C LEU A 158 -12.96 1.70 17.83
N ASP A 159 -13.57 1.86 16.66
CA ASP A 159 -13.47 0.88 15.57
C ASP A 159 -12.06 0.89 14.94
N ASP A 160 -11.70 -0.20 14.25
CA ASP A 160 -10.39 -0.28 13.55
C ASP A 160 -10.26 0.83 12.49
N SER A 161 -11.39 1.27 11.93
CA SER A 161 -11.51 2.41 11.02
C SER A 161 -11.35 3.77 11.71
N GLU A 162 -11.31 3.83 13.01
CA GLU A 162 -11.28 5.10 13.72
C GLU A 162 -9.92 5.42 14.28
N VAL A 163 -9.06 4.41 14.44
CA VAL A 163 -7.70 4.54 14.96
C VAL A 163 -6.89 5.56 14.15
N ARG A 164 -6.42 6.61 14.83
CA ARG A 164 -5.61 7.71 14.26
C ARG A 164 -4.18 7.72 14.76
N THR A 165 -3.91 7.03 15.85
CA THR A 165 -2.60 6.98 16.48
C THR A 165 -2.55 5.74 17.35
N THR A 166 -1.36 5.15 17.41
CA THR A 166 -1.09 3.94 18.19
C THR A 166 0.20 4.12 18.94
N SER A 167 0.19 3.80 20.23
CA SER A 167 1.37 3.76 21.09
C SER A 167 1.52 2.36 21.66
N ASN A 168 2.74 1.84 21.61
CA ASN A 168 3.07 0.55 22.19
C ASN A 168 3.81 0.78 23.50
N LEU A 169 3.31 0.19 24.59
CA LEU A 169 3.93 0.25 25.91
C LEU A 169 4.38 -1.14 26.37
N CYS A 170 5.44 -1.15 27.15
CA CYS A 170 6.07 -2.36 27.70
C CYS A 170 5.55 -2.67 29.10
N VAL A 171 4.22 -2.60 29.26
CA VAL A 171 3.48 -2.78 30.51
C VAL A 171 2.23 -3.61 30.23
N LEU A 172 1.59 -4.14 31.27
CA LEU A 172 0.37 -4.92 31.07
C LEU A 172 -0.78 -3.99 30.66
N PRO A 173 -1.72 -4.43 29.81
CA PRO A 173 -2.92 -3.65 29.46
C PRO A 173 -3.71 -3.16 30.67
N SER A 174 -3.68 -3.90 31.78
CA SER A 174 -4.35 -3.54 33.05
C SER A 174 -3.68 -2.41 33.82
N GLU A 175 -2.40 -2.13 33.55
CA GLU A 175 -1.61 -1.09 34.22
C GLU A 175 -1.68 0.26 33.48
N VAL A 176 -2.18 0.26 32.24
CA VAL A 176 -2.25 1.45 31.40
C VAL A 176 -3.21 2.48 32.02
N ARG A 177 -2.69 3.69 32.21
CA ARG A 177 -3.45 4.91 32.52
C ARG A 177 -3.46 5.84 31.32
N LEU A 178 -4.56 6.55 31.17
CA LEU A 178 -4.88 7.40 30.03
C LEU A 178 -5.37 8.75 30.55
N ARG A 179 -4.91 9.84 29.93
CA ARG A 179 -5.44 11.18 30.14
C ARG A 179 -5.56 11.89 28.81
N GLN A 180 -6.71 12.53 28.60
CA GLN A 180 -6.95 13.35 27.42
C GLN A 180 -6.94 14.83 27.81
N SER A 181 -6.27 15.65 27.01
CA SER A 181 -6.24 17.10 27.18
C SER A 181 -6.31 17.81 25.82
N PRO A 182 -6.92 19.01 25.73
CA PRO A 182 -6.84 19.82 24.52
C PRO A 182 -5.41 20.29 24.28
N ALA A 183 -4.92 20.15 23.04
CA ALA A 183 -3.62 20.64 22.62
C ALA A 183 -3.78 21.68 21.50
N PRO A 184 -3.08 22.83 21.57
CA PRO A 184 -3.13 23.85 20.53
C PRO A 184 -2.50 23.33 19.23
N ALA A 185 -2.80 24.01 18.12
CA ALA A 185 -2.12 23.79 16.85
C ALA A 185 -0.60 23.94 17.02
N GLY A 186 0.16 23.04 16.42
CA GLY A 186 1.61 22.99 16.55
C GLY A 186 2.28 21.93 15.68
N ALA A 187 3.46 21.50 16.09
CA ALA A 187 4.27 20.56 15.30
C ALA A 187 3.67 19.14 15.18
N ALA A 188 2.80 18.75 16.12
CA ALA A 188 2.12 17.45 16.12
C ALA A 188 0.90 17.46 15.18
N CYS A 189 0.04 18.47 15.32
CA CYS A 189 -1.12 18.71 14.47
C CYS A 189 -1.14 20.18 14.03
N PRO A 190 -1.27 20.48 12.72
CA PRO A 190 -1.41 21.86 12.25
C PRO A 190 -2.71 22.52 12.70
N THR A 191 -3.67 21.72 13.18
CA THR A 191 -4.94 22.13 13.77
C THR A 191 -4.97 21.84 15.27
N PRO A 192 -5.90 22.44 16.04
CA PRO A 192 -6.17 22.00 17.41
C PRO A 192 -6.38 20.48 17.47
N SER A 193 -5.91 19.86 18.54
CA SER A 193 -5.92 18.40 18.68
C SER A 193 -6.28 17.98 20.09
N THR A 194 -6.58 16.69 20.26
CA THR A 194 -6.68 16.07 21.57
C THR A 194 -5.39 15.30 21.81
N GLN A 195 -4.62 15.72 22.81
CA GLN A 195 -3.48 14.97 23.31
C GLN A 195 -3.98 13.82 24.16
N VAL A 196 -3.43 12.63 23.96
CA VAL A 196 -3.71 11.40 24.69
C VAL A 196 -2.40 10.93 25.31
N ASP A 197 -2.23 11.26 26.60
CA ASP A 197 -1.09 10.82 27.38
C ASP A 197 -1.32 9.40 27.87
N VAL A 198 -0.29 8.55 27.74
CA VAL A 198 -0.31 7.14 28.10
C VAL A 198 0.88 6.80 28.98
N GLY A 199 0.61 6.06 30.05
CA GLY A 199 1.63 5.67 31.02
C GLY A 199 1.08 4.69 32.04
N THR A 200 1.69 4.67 33.22
CA THR A 200 1.29 3.85 34.37
C THR A 200 1.37 4.71 35.62
N ASP A 201 0.56 4.41 36.62
CA ASP A 201 0.71 4.92 37.99
C ASP A 201 1.97 4.26 38.61
N ALA A 202 3.11 4.93 38.46
CA ALA A 202 4.43 4.42 38.72
C ALA A 202 4.81 4.53 40.20
N ASP A 203 4.25 5.50 40.93
CA ASP A 203 4.44 5.66 42.37
C ASP A 203 3.32 5.05 43.22
N ALA A 204 2.28 4.52 42.56
CA ALA A 204 1.14 3.81 43.14
C ALA A 204 0.31 4.68 44.10
N ASP A 205 0.26 5.99 43.86
CA ASP A 205 -0.53 6.94 44.64
C ASP A 205 -2.02 6.99 44.18
N GLY A 206 -2.32 6.33 43.05
CA GLY A 206 -3.66 6.23 42.48
C GLY A 206 -4.01 7.34 41.50
N LEU A 207 -3.10 8.26 41.21
CA LEU A 207 -3.23 9.34 40.23
C LEU A 207 -2.43 9.02 38.96
N PHE A 208 -2.59 9.86 37.94
CA PHE A 208 -1.78 9.78 36.72
C PHE A 208 -1.23 11.17 36.42
N GLU A 209 0.02 11.38 36.79
CA GLU A 209 0.71 12.67 36.78
C GLU A 209 1.61 12.86 35.54
N ASP A 210 2.12 14.07 35.34
CA ASP A 210 2.91 14.42 34.14
C ASP A 210 4.24 13.65 34.09
N GLU A 211 4.83 13.37 35.26
CA GLU A 211 6.06 12.62 35.45
C GLU A 211 5.95 11.14 35.06
N GLU A 212 4.72 10.63 34.97
CA GLU A 212 4.40 9.23 34.73
C GLU A 212 4.02 8.94 33.27
N VAL A 213 3.95 10.00 32.45
CA VAL A 213 3.65 9.91 31.03
C VAL A 213 4.82 9.22 30.31
N MET A 214 4.55 8.03 29.77
CA MET A 214 5.53 7.27 28.99
C MET A 214 5.51 7.68 27.51
N SER A 215 4.35 8.08 27.00
CA SER A 215 4.16 8.51 25.61
C SER A 215 2.96 9.44 25.50
N SER A 216 3.01 10.37 24.54
CA SER A 216 1.93 11.29 24.23
C SER A 216 1.56 11.14 22.77
N MET A 217 0.28 10.84 22.52
CA MET A 217 -0.29 10.76 21.18
C MET A 217 -1.15 11.99 20.89
N PHE A 218 -1.33 12.36 19.63
CA PHE A 218 -2.16 13.51 19.25
C PHE A 218 -3.19 13.08 18.21
N VAL A 219 -4.47 13.35 18.48
CA VAL A 219 -5.58 13.14 17.56
C VAL A 219 -6.02 14.51 17.03
N CYS A 220 -5.65 14.81 15.78
CA CYS A 220 -5.95 16.10 15.17
C CYS A 220 -7.45 16.25 14.90
N GLN A 221 -8.02 17.40 15.21
CA GLN A 221 -9.42 17.71 14.88
C GLN A 221 -9.49 18.32 13.46
N PRO A 222 -10.39 17.84 12.59
CA PRO A 222 -10.63 18.50 11.31
C PRO A 222 -11.30 19.85 11.56
N LEU A 223 -10.83 20.89 10.87
CA LEU A 223 -11.42 22.23 10.92
C LEU A 223 -12.73 22.28 10.15
N HIS A 224 -12.72 21.76 8.93
CA HIS A 224 -13.82 21.78 7.99
C HIS A 224 -13.94 20.44 7.28
N THR A 225 -15.12 19.84 7.37
CA THR A 225 -15.48 18.54 6.78
C THR A 225 -16.41 18.75 5.58
N LEU A 226 -16.02 18.21 4.43
CA LEU A 226 -16.85 18.12 3.24
C LEU A 226 -17.58 16.77 3.23
N ASP A 227 -18.90 16.80 3.17
CA ASP A 227 -19.73 15.60 3.08
C ASP A 227 -19.96 15.15 1.63
N GLY A 228 -19.79 13.84 1.40
CA GLY A 228 -20.01 13.19 0.12
C GLY A 228 -18.78 13.08 -0.76
N ASN A 229 -18.95 12.41 -1.90
CA ASN A 229 -17.87 12.22 -2.87
C ASN A 229 -17.60 13.52 -3.64
N TYR A 230 -16.33 13.85 -3.83
CA TYR A 230 -15.92 15.05 -4.56
C TYR A 230 -15.02 14.71 -5.74
N ARG A 231 -15.19 15.46 -6.84
CA ARG A 231 -14.50 15.23 -8.11
C ARG A 231 -13.87 16.53 -8.58
N VAL A 232 -12.55 16.55 -8.67
CA VAL A 232 -11.73 17.67 -9.13
C VAL A 232 -11.57 17.55 -10.63
N ARG A 233 -12.26 18.41 -11.40
CA ARG A 233 -12.22 18.40 -12.88
C ARG A 233 -11.40 19.56 -13.45
N ASN A 234 -11.19 20.61 -12.66
CA ASN A 234 -10.48 21.81 -13.09
C ASN A 234 -9.92 22.56 -11.87
N ALA A 235 -9.21 23.66 -12.16
CA ALA A 235 -8.66 24.57 -11.16
C ALA A 235 -9.71 25.13 -10.18
N VAL A 236 -10.93 25.42 -10.65
CA VAL A 236 -11.99 25.96 -9.79
C VAL A 236 -12.44 24.92 -8.75
N ASP A 237 -12.59 23.66 -9.16
CA ASP A 237 -12.94 22.58 -8.24
C ASP A 237 -11.85 22.38 -7.17
N LEU A 238 -10.57 22.58 -7.53
CA LEU A 238 -9.43 22.49 -6.60
C LEU A 238 -9.39 23.65 -5.62
N VAL A 239 -9.52 24.88 -6.12
CA VAL A 239 -9.59 26.09 -5.27
C VAL A 239 -10.73 25.96 -4.27
N ALA A 240 -11.90 25.46 -4.69
CA ALA A 240 -13.03 25.26 -3.78
C ALA A 240 -12.78 24.26 -2.63
N LEU A 241 -11.71 23.47 -2.69
CA LEU A 241 -11.26 22.58 -1.60
C LEU A 241 -10.23 23.23 -0.67
N GLU A 242 -9.74 24.44 -0.96
CA GLU A 242 -8.83 25.15 -0.05
C GLU A 242 -9.49 25.34 1.32
N GLY A 243 -8.79 24.99 2.40
CA GLY A 243 -9.32 25.00 3.77
C GLY A 243 -10.17 23.79 4.16
N ILE A 244 -10.52 22.88 3.24
CA ILE A 244 -11.16 21.60 3.57
C ILE A 244 -10.12 20.65 4.15
N SER A 245 -10.35 20.23 5.39
CA SER A 245 -9.43 19.37 6.14
C SER A 245 -9.82 17.89 6.14
N ARG A 246 -11.09 17.57 5.89
CA ARG A 246 -11.64 16.21 5.86
C ARG A 246 -12.67 16.07 4.75
N VAL A 247 -12.62 14.96 4.03
CA VAL A 247 -13.66 14.55 3.07
C VAL A 247 -14.34 13.29 3.61
N ARG A 248 -15.60 13.40 4.02
CA ARG A 248 -16.47 12.28 4.40
C ARG A 248 -17.04 11.64 3.14
N GLY A 249 -16.16 10.98 2.40
CA GLY A 249 -16.43 10.42 1.08
C GLY A 249 -15.12 10.20 0.33
N ALA A 250 -15.24 9.85 -0.96
CA ALA A 250 -14.10 9.67 -1.84
C ALA A 250 -13.73 10.98 -2.57
N LEU A 251 -12.44 11.17 -2.83
CA LEU A 251 -11.89 12.29 -3.58
C LEU A 251 -11.27 11.78 -4.88
N TYR A 252 -11.83 12.23 -6.01
CA TYR A 252 -11.40 11.84 -7.36
C TYR A 252 -10.79 13.04 -8.06
N PHE A 253 -9.65 12.87 -8.72
CA PHE A 253 -9.10 13.81 -9.67
C PHE A 253 -9.26 13.23 -11.07
N ASP A 254 -9.88 14.00 -11.95
CA ASP A 254 -10.13 13.63 -13.34
C ASP A 254 -9.19 14.36 -14.30
N ALA A 255 -9.24 13.94 -15.57
CA ALA A 255 -8.68 14.67 -16.70
C ALA A 255 -9.17 16.13 -16.70
N GLY A 256 -8.28 17.03 -16.30
CA GLY A 256 -8.51 18.46 -16.18
C GLY A 256 -7.31 19.26 -16.67
N ALA A 257 -7.50 20.57 -16.83
CA ALA A 257 -6.46 21.50 -17.27
C ALA A 257 -5.53 21.96 -16.13
N ALA A 258 -5.73 21.50 -14.89
CA ALA A 258 -4.87 21.84 -13.78
C ALA A 258 -3.51 21.13 -13.91
N THR A 259 -2.43 21.88 -13.70
CA THR A 259 -1.05 21.35 -13.70
C THR A 259 -0.53 21.08 -12.30
N GLU A 260 -1.17 21.62 -11.26
CA GLU A 260 -0.80 21.38 -9.87
C GLU A 260 -2.04 21.19 -8.98
N ALA A 261 -1.88 20.35 -7.95
CA ALA A 261 -2.88 20.11 -6.92
C ALA A 261 -2.21 20.16 -5.55
N VAL A 262 -2.37 21.28 -4.83
CA VAL A 262 -1.77 21.50 -3.52
C VAL A 262 -2.87 21.68 -2.50
N LEU A 263 -3.06 20.69 -1.62
CA LEU A 263 -4.07 20.69 -0.56
C LEU A 263 -3.35 20.51 0.79
N PRO A 264 -2.76 21.58 1.35
CA PRO A 264 -1.91 21.49 2.53
C PRO A 264 -2.72 21.20 3.80
N ASP A 265 -4.00 21.57 3.83
CA ASP A 265 -4.89 21.37 4.97
C ASP A 265 -5.61 20.03 4.95
N LEU A 266 -5.60 19.31 3.82
CA LEU A 266 -6.31 18.04 3.69
C LEU A 266 -5.62 16.97 4.53
N MET A 267 -6.28 16.56 5.62
CA MET A 267 -5.77 15.58 6.58
C MET A 267 -6.36 14.19 6.35
N MET A 268 -7.60 14.12 5.84
CA MET A 268 -8.36 12.88 5.82
C MET A 268 -9.30 12.78 4.61
N VAL A 269 -9.32 11.60 4.01
CA VAL A 269 -10.33 11.17 3.04
C VAL A 269 -10.91 9.84 3.55
N GLU A 270 -12.20 9.78 3.83
CA GLU A 270 -12.82 8.55 4.37
C GLU A 270 -13.06 7.48 3.31
N GLY A 271 -13.21 7.89 2.06
CA GLY A 271 -13.33 6.99 0.92
C GLY A 271 -12.00 6.77 0.19
N ALA A 272 -12.12 6.46 -1.09
CA ALA A 272 -10.98 6.35 -1.99
C ALA A 272 -10.35 7.72 -2.27
N LEU A 273 -9.03 7.76 -2.44
CA LEU A 273 -8.33 8.89 -3.05
C LEU A 273 -7.75 8.42 -4.38
N GLU A 274 -8.30 8.94 -5.48
CA GLU A 274 -7.93 8.53 -6.84
C GLU A 274 -7.43 9.74 -7.62
N ILE A 275 -6.16 9.70 -8.03
CA ILE A 275 -5.53 10.67 -8.90
C ILE A 275 -5.21 9.98 -10.21
N VAL A 276 -6.15 10.04 -11.15
CA VAL A 276 -6.15 9.16 -12.31
C VAL A 276 -6.40 9.94 -13.61
N ASP A 277 -5.62 9.64 -14.64
CA ASP A 277 -5.76 10.26 -15.98
C ASP A 277 -5.64 11.80 -15.95
N THR A 278 -4.77 12.35 -15.09
CA THR A 278 -4.63 13.80 -14.91
C THR A 278 -3.47 14.40 -15.71
N SER A 279 -3.49 15.73 -15.88
CA SER A 279 -2.37 16.53 -16.43
C SER A 279 -1.49 17.15 -15.33
N LEU A 280 -1.60 16.65 -14.09
CA LEU A 280 -0.89 17.20 -12.94
C LEU A 280 0.60 16.89 -13.03
N GLU A 281 1.43 17.92 -12.94
CA GLU A 281 2.88 17.83 -12.77
C GLU A 281 3.27 17.68 -11.29
N ARG A 282 2.44 18.25 -10.41
CA ARG A 282 2.68 18.33 -8.97
C ARG A 282 1.43 18.04 -8.15
N VAL A 283 1.52 17.09 -7.23
CA VAL A 283 0.49 16.81 -6.22
C VAL A 283 1.09 16.84 -4.84
N GLU A 284 0.54 17.66 -3.95
CA GLU A 284 1.01 17.80 -2.57
C GLU A 284 -0.14 17.85 -1.56
N MET A 285 -0.15 16.86 -0.68
CA MET A 285 -1.06 16.71 0.46
C MET A 285 -0.23 16.34 1.72
N PRO A 286 0.67 17.22 2.18
CA PRO A 286 1.63 16.91 3.24
C PRO A 286 0.98 16.62 4.60
N SER A 287 -0.22 17.15 4.84
CA SER A 287 -0.98 16.91 6.07
C SER A 287 -1.84 15.66 6.02
N LEU A 288 -1.91 14.95 4.89
CA LEU A 288 -2.70 13.74 4.75
C LEU A 288 -2.20 12.68 5.75
N ARG A 289 -3.12 12.10 6.52
CA ARG A 289 -2.86 11.05 7.51
C ARG A 289 -3.70 9.82 7.28
N LEU A 290 -4.89 9.95 6.68
CA LEU A 290 -5.76 8.80 6.45
C LEU A 290 -6.46 8.86 5.09
N VAL A 291 -6.47 7.70 4.41
CA VAL A 291 -7.38 7.34 3.31
C VAL A 291 -8.14 6.08 3.72
N GLY A 292 -9.45 6.18 3.93
CA GLY A 292 -10.29 5.05 4.39
C GLY A 292 -10.62 4.04 3.29
N GLY A 293 -10.29 4.35 2.04
CA GLY A 293 -10.38 3.44 0.89
C GLY A 293 -9.03 3.16 0.22
N PRO A 294 -9.03 2.75 -1.06
CA PRO A 294 -7.81 2.64 -1.85
C PRO A 294 -7.20 4.01 -2.16
N LEU A 295 -5.88 4.05 -2.23
CA LEU A 295 -5.10 5.21 -2.69
C LEU A 295 -4.48 4.86 -4.04
N THR A 296 -5.00 5.46 -5.11
CA THR A 296 -4.56 5.20 -6.49
C THR A 296 -4.01 6.45 -7.12
N VAL A 297 -2.76 6.41 -7.57
CA VAL A 297 -2.13 7.43 -8.41
C VAL A 297 -1.72 6.77 -9.71
N ALA A 298 -2.55 6.94 -10.75
CA ALA A 298 -2.39 6.18 -11.98
C ALA A 298 -2.51 7.01 -13.26
N ARG A 299 -1.72 6.67 -14.29
CA ARG A 299 -1.79 7.28 -15.63
C ARG A 299 -1.66 8.81 -15.60
N ASN A 300 -0.67 9.31 -14.88
CA ASN A 300 -0.34 10.74 -14.82
C ASN A 300 1.01 10.97 -15.54
N PRO A 301 1.00 11.16 -16.88
CA PRO A 301 2.22 11.19 -17.68
C PRO A 301 3.12 12.40 -17.40
N ALA A 302 2.57 13.49 -16.84
CA ALA A 302 3.30 14.71 -16.52
C ALA A 302 3.80 14.74 -15.06
N LEU A 303 3.39 13.81 -14.21
CA LEU A 303 3.62 13.88 -12.76
C LEU A 303 5.11 13.68 -12.41
N THR A 304 5.73 14.73 -11.89
CA THR A 304 7.12 14.71 -11.43
C THR A 304 7.24 14.79 -9.91
N THR A 305 6.23 15.37 -9.24
CA THR A 305 6.24 15.60 -7.80
C THR A 305 4.97 15.04 -7.17
N LEU A 306 5.14 14.10 -6.24
CA LEU A 306 4.04 13.52 -5.47
C LEU A 306 4.42 13.52 -3.98
N THR A 307 3.67 14.25 -3.16
CA THR A 307 3.80 14.26 -1.70
C THR A 307 2.47 13.90 -1.06
N LEU A 308 2.39 12.76 -0.38
CA LEU A 308 1.22 12.30 0.35
C LEU A 308 1.63 11.96 1.79
N GLY A 309 1.21 12.81 2.72
CA GLY A 309 1.64 12.75 4.12
C GLY A 309 3.06 13.28 4.34
N SER A 310 3.48 13.32 5.61
CA SER A 310 4.83 13.79 5.98
C SER A 310 5.74 12.60 6.31
N GLY A 311 6.76 12.37 5.48
CA GLY A 311 7.62 11.17 5.49
C GLY A 311 8.45 10.88 6.74
N SER A 312 8.31 11.63 7.84
CA SER A 312 9.20 11.52 9.02
C SER A 312 8.53 11.42 10.39
N ARG A 313 7.22 11.70 10.53
CA ARG A 313 6.60 11.82 11.87
C ARG A 313 5.50 10.80 12.17
N ALA A 314 4.73 10.40 11.16
CA ALA A 314 3.62 9.46 11.33
C ALA A 314 3.33 8.73 10.00
N PRO A 315 2.80 7.51 10.04
CA PRO A 315 2.31 6.85 8.83
C PRO A 315 1.08 7.57 8.28
N LEU A 316 0.92 7.48 6.95
CA LEU A 316 -0.32 7.74 6.25
C LEU A 316 -1.05 6.40 6.10
N TRP A 317 -2.09 6.18 6.89
CA TRP A 317 -2.88 4.95 6.84
C TRP A 317 -3.75 4.92 5.58
N VAL A 318 -3.68 3.81 4.85
CA VAL A 318 -4.55 3.52 3.71
C VAL A 318 -5.22 2.19 3.98
N TRP A 319 -6.53 2.12 4.18
CA TRP A 319 -7.16 0.81 4.50
C TRP A 319 -7.31 -0.10 3.29
N GLY A 320 -7.28 0.48 2.08
CA GLY A 320 -7.27 -0.27 0.84
C GLY A 320 -5.87 -0.58 0.33
N ASP A 321 -5.79 -0.74 -0.99
CA ASP A 321 -4.55 -0.88 -1.72
C ASP A 321 -3.87 0.48 -1.92
N PHE A 322 -2.54 0.48 -1.97
CA PHE A 322 -1.77 1.58 -2.51
C PHE A 322 -1.28 1.22 -3.91
N SER A 323 -1.72 1.98 -4.91
CA SER A 323 -1.38 1.76 -6.32
C SER A 323 -0.72 2.99 -6.94
N LEU A 324 0.51 2.82 -7.43
CA LEU A 324 1.27 3.82 -8.18
C LEU A 324 1.58 3.23 -9.56
N ILE A 325 0.79 3.59 -10.56
CA ILE A 325 0.75 2.90 -11.85
C ILE A 325 0.91 3.87 -13.02
N SER A 326 1.82 3.61 -13.95
CA SER A 326 1.97 4.41 -15.18
C SER A 326 2.20 5.91 -14.89
N ASN A 327 3.17 6.23 -14.02
CA ASN A 327 3.65 7.60 -13.77
C ASN A 327 5.11 7.71 -14.26
N PRO A 328 5.34 7.77 -15.58
CA PRO A 328 6.65 7.55 -16.20
C PRO A 328 7.71 8.58 -15.82
N TRP A 329 7.34 9.75 -15.29
CA TRP A 329 8.26 10.83 -14.93
C TRP A 329 8.43 11.03 -13.42
N LEU A 330 7.77 10.23 -12.59
CA LEU A 330 7.93 10.30 -11.14
C LEU A 330 9.28 9.68 -10.74
N PRO A 331 10.25 10.47 -10.23
CA PRO A 331 11.61 9.98 -10.05
C PRO A 331 11.82 9.21 -8.75
N THR A 332 10.94 9.39 -7.75
CA THR A 332 11.17 8.86 -6.40
C THR A 332 9.89 8.60 -5.62
N LEU A 333 9.96 7.63 -4.71
CA LEU A 333 8.94 7.34 -3.68
C LEU A 333 9.08 8.22 -2.42
N ALA A 334 10.02 9.17 -2.36
CA ALA A 334 10.30 9.94 -1.14
C ALA A 334 9.06 10.65 -0.57
N GLY A 335 8.21 11.21 -1.44
CA GLY A 335 6.99 11.90 -1.01
C GLY A 335 5.82 10.97 -0.65
N VAL A 336 5.95 9.66 -0.88
CA VAL A 336 4.97 8.64 -0.43
C VAL A 336 5.57 7.68 0.60
N SER A 337 6.72 8.02 1.19
CA SER A 337 7.42 7.16 2.16
C SER A 337 6.62 6.90 3.44
N ALA A 338 5.65 7.77 3.76
CA ALA A 338 4.76 7.63 4.91
C ALA A 338 3.64 6.60 4.69
N VAL A 339 3.34 6.23 3.44
CA VAL A 339 2.17 5.38 3.12
C VAL A 339 2.30 4.01 3.78
N LEU A 340 1.28 3.63 4.54
CA LEU A 340 1.12 2.33 5.17
C LEU A 340 -0.24 1.74 4.76
N PRO A 341 -0.27 0.90 3.72
CA PRO A 341 -1.51 0.27 3.27
C PRO A 341 -1.88 -0.95 4.09
N GLY A 342 -3.19 -1.21 4.20
CA GLY A 342 -3.75 -2.38 4.88
C GLY A 342 -3.71 -3.65 4.02
N ASN A 343 -3.76 -3.50 2.70
CA ASN A 343 -3.81 -4.62 1.75
C ASN A 343 -2.56 -4.68 0.87
N ASN A 344 -2.65 -4.27 -0.40
CA ASN A 344 -1.58 -4.47 -1.38
C ASN A 344 -0.77 -3.19 -1.64
N ILE A 345 0.48 -3.37 -2.08
CA ILE A 345 1.30 -2.30 -2.70
C ILE A 345 1.53 -2.69 -4.16
N VAL A 346 1.16 -1.81 -5.08
CA VAL A 346 1.36 -1.99 -6.52
C VAL A 346 2.18 -0.83 -7.06
N LEU A 347 3.41 -1.10 -7.48
CA LEU A 347 4.28 -0.16 -8.21
C LEU A 347 4.47 -0.70 -9.62
N ARG A 348 3.78 -0.11 -10.60
CA ARG A 348 3.80 -0.59 -11.99
C ARG A 348 4.09 0.53 -13.00
N ASP A 349 4.88 0.26 -14.03
CA ASP A 349 5.08 1.19 -15.17
C ASP A 349 5.57 2.60 -14.73
N ASN A 350 6.45 2.70 -13.74
CA ASN A 350 7.03 3.99 -13.31
C ASN A 350 8.49 4.07 -13.77
N ASP A 351 8.68 4.29 -15.08
CA ASP A 351 10.00 4.22 -15.74
C ASP A 351 11.10 5.09 -15.11
N ALA A 352 10.75 6.30 -14.65
CA ALA A 352 11.71 7.21 -14.01
C ALA A 352 12.04 6.86 -12.56
N LEU A 353 11.35 5.89 -11.94
CA LEU A 353 11.48 5.60 -10.52
C LEU A 353 12.84 4.98 -10.19
N GLU A 354 13.73 5.78 -9.59
CA GLU A 354 15.10 5.37 -9.25
C GLU A 354 15.21 4.85 -7.81
N GLY A 355 14.34 5.32 -6.90
CA GLY A 355 14.39 4.87 -5.52
C GLY A 355 13.48 5.61 -4.54
N GLY A 356 13.82 5.46 -3.26
CA GLY A 356 12.95 5.77 -2.13
C GLY A 356 12.56 4.49 -1.40
N TYR A 357 11.96 4.62 -0.22
CA TYR A 357 11.53 3.47 0.57
C TYR A 357 10.33 3.82 1.43
N PHE A 358 9.54 2.81 1.76
CA PHE A 358 8.47 2.94 2.75
C PHE A 358 9.06 2.88 4.16
N THR A 359 8.83 3.94 4.93
CA THR A 359 9.43 4.09 6.27
C THR A 359 8.77 3.17 7.28
N PHE A 360 7.45 2.99 7.20
CA PHE A 360 6.64 2.35 8.24
C PHE A 360 6.19 0.91 7.90
N THR A 361 6.47 0.41 6.71
CA THR A 361 6.03 -0.93 6.27
C THR A 361 6.99 -2.01 6.77
N SER A 362 6.76 -2.50 8.00
CA SER A 362 7.48 -3.65 8.55
C SER A 362 6.78 -4.99 8.32
N ALA A 363 5.46 -4.97 8.26
CA ALA A 363 4.63 -6.11 7.92
C ALA A 363 3.49 -5.66 7.00
N LEU A 364 3.13 -6.49 6.02
CA LEU A 364 2.00 -6.23 5.13
C LEU A 364 1.15 -7.50 5.00
N LEU A 365 -0.16 -7.40 5.22
CA LEU A 365 -1.09 -8.55 5.11
C LEU A 365 -1.29 -8.98 3.66
N GLY A 366 -1.35 -8.04 2.72
CA GLY A 366 -1.53 -8.32 1.31
C GLY A 366 -0.24 -8.61 0.56
N SER A 367 -0.29 -8.40 -0.75
CA SER A 367 0.80 -8.67 -1.70
C SER A 367 1.52 -7.39 -2.12
N ILE A 368 2.76 -7.55 -2.56
CA ILE A 368 3.56 -6.48 -3.16
C ILE A 368 3.80 -6.84 -4.62
N THR A 369 3.51 -5.92 -5.53
CA THR A 369 3.82 -6.05 -6.96
C THR A 369 4.73 -4.91 -7.39
N LEU A 370 5.92 -5.27 -7.88
CA LEU A 370 6.91 -4.39 -8.50
C LEU A 370 7.04 -4.82 -9.96
N GLU A 371 6.44 -4.06 -10.86
CA GLU A 371 6.34 -4.45 -12.27
C GLU A 371 6.78 -3.32 -13.18
N ASP A 372 7.66 -3.59 -14.15
CA ASP A 372 8.02 -2.64 -15.21
C ASP A 372 8.48 -1.26 -14.70
N ASN A 373 9.24 -1.21 -13.60
CA ASN A 373 9.88 0.02 -13.12
C ASN A 373 11.34 0.07 -13.62
N ALA A 374 11.52 0.51 -14.87
CA ALA A 374 12.76 0.34 -15.63
C ALA A 374 14.04 0.80 -14.92
N LYS A 375 13.97 1.87 -14.12
CA LYS A 375 15.10 2.44 -13.36
C LYS A 375 15.23 1.97 -11.91
N LEU A 376 14.31 1.16 -11.41
CA LEU A 376 14.34 0.71 -10.02
C LEU A 376 15.50 -0.26 -9.80
N SER A 377 16.53 0.18 -9.08
CA SER A 377 17.75 -0.61 -8.87
C SER A 377 17.78 -1.40 -7.55
N THR A 378 16.87 -1.12 -6.63
CA THR A 378 16.76 -1.77 -5.31
C THR A 378 15.32 -1.83 -4.85
N LEU A 379 14.95 -2.84 -4.07
CA LEU A 379 13.62 -2.95 -3.47
C LEU A 379 13.37 -1.81 -2.46
N PRO A 380 12.18 -1.17 -2.47
CA PRO A 380 11.89 0.00 -1.62
C PRO A 380 11.40 -0.37 -0.20
N PHE A 381 11.82 -1.50 0.37
CA PHE A 381 11.20 -2.11 1.56
C PHE A 381 12.19 -2.42 2.67
N ARG A 382 13.01 -1.43 3.07
CA ARG A 382 14.15 -1.61 3.97
C ARG A 382 13.82 -2.15 5.37
N HIS A 383 12.57 -2.02 5.80
CA HIS A 383 12.10 -2.49 7.11
C HIS A 383 11.13 -3.67 7.00
N LEU A 384 10.79 -4.13 5.79
CA LEU A 384 9.81 -5.20 5.61
C LEU A 384 10.39 -6.54 6.05
N GLU A 385 9.77 -7.13 7.07
CA GLU A 385 10.15 -8.41 7.67
C GLU A 385 9.17 -9.53 7.32
N TRP A 386 7.88 -9.20 7.14
CA TRP A 386 6.82 -10.19 6.94
C TRP A 386 5.82 -9.77 5.86
N LEU A 387 5.48 -10.71 4.99
CA LEU A 387 4.48 -10.53 3.94
C LEU A 387 3.43 -11.65 3.99
N GLY A 388 2.16 -11.27 4.18
CA GLY A 388 1.02 -12.18 4.23
C GLY A 388 0.54 -12.65 2.86
N GLY A 389 0.79 -11.87 1.82
CA GLY A 389 0.53 -12.22 0.42
C GLY A 389 1.79 -12.66 -0.32
N SER A 390 1.81 -12.39 -1.63
CA SER A 390 2.91 -12.70 -2.54
C SER A 390 3.78 -11.47 -2.82
N LEU A 391 5.07 -11.68 -3.09
CA LEU A 391 5.98 -10.67 -3.62
C LEU A 391 6.24 -10.97 -5.10
N ASN A 392 5.74 -10.11 -5.98
CA ASN A 392 5.93 -10.20 -7.42
C ASN A 392 6.94 -9.14 -7.87
N ILE A 393 8.02 -9.56 -8.51
CA ILE A 393 9.10 -8.72 -9.03
C ILE A 393 9.26 -9.06 -10.51
N ILE A 394 8.69 -8.22 -11.37
CA ILE A 394 8.50 -8.52 -12.80
C ILE A 394 9.06 -7.37 -13.65
N GLY A 395 9.88 -7.64 -14.66
CA GLY A 395 10.23 -6.61 -15.65
C GLY A 395 11.04 -5.40 -15.13
N ASN A 396 11.67 -5.47 -13.95
CA ASN A 396 12.45 -4.35 -13.41
C ASN A 396 13.88 -4.40 -13.96
N SER A 397 14.07 -3.87 -15.18
CA SER A 397 15.29 -4.06 -15.97
C SER A 397 16.58 -3.55 -15.31
N SER A 398 16.54 -2.59 -14.38
CA SER A 398 17.74 -2.09 -13.68
C SER A 398 18.08 -2.88 -12.41
N LEU A 399 17.24 -3.82 -12.00
CA LEU A 399 17.44 -4.59 -10.77
C LEU A 399 18.53 -5.65 -11.00
N SER A 400 19.68 -5.50 -10.33
CA SER A 400 20.80 -6.45 -10.44
C SER A 400 20.82 -7.52 -9.35
N THR A 401 20.18 -7.22 -8.21
CA THR A 401 20.02 -8.06 -7.01
C THR A 401 18.68 -7.71 -6.34
N LEU A 402 18.22 -8.53 -5.40
CA LEU A 402 17.00 -8.31 -4.61
C LEU A 402 17.26 -7.54 -3.30
N THR A 403 18.28 -6.66 -3.28
CA THR A 403 18.63 -5.87 -2.09
C THR A 403 17.61 -4.78 -1.78
N GLY A 404 17.61 -4.28 -0.54
CA GLY A 404 16.67 -3.25 -0.08
C GLY A 404 15.50 -3.80 0.73
N THR A 405 15.64 -5.00 1.31
CA THR A 405 14.67 -5.59 2.22
C THR A 405 15.35 -6.40 3.33
N VAL A 406 14.63 -6.63 4.43
CA VAL A 406 15.03 -7.50 5.55
C VAL A 406 14.04 -8.66 5.72
N LEU A 407 13.38 -9.03 4.62
CA LEU A 407 12.28 -9.99 4.59
C LEU A 407 12.68 -11.33 5.20
N GLN A 408 11.91 -11.77 6.19
CA GLN A 408 12.11 -13.03 6.92
C GLN A 408 11.11 -14.10 6.51
N LYS A 409 9.90 -13.71 6.10
CA LYS A 409 8.83 -14.64 5.74
C LYS A 409 7.89 -14.08 4.67
N VAL A 410 7.56 -14.94 3.71
CA VAL A 410 6.49 -14.72 2.73
C VAL A 410 5.47 -15.84 2.90
N VAL A 411 4.20 -15.51 3.12
CA VAL A 411 3.14 -16.51 3.25
C VAL A 411 2.66 -16.99 1.88
N GLY A 412 2.55 -16.10 0.90
CA GLY A 412 2.23 -16.43 -0.49
C GLY A 412 3.47 -16.84 -1.30
N ASP A 413 3.49 -16.42 -2.56
CA ASP A 413 4.55 -16.73 -3.53
C ASP A 413 5.64 -15.64 -3.53
N LEU A 414 6.87 -16.02 -3.87
CA LEU A 414 7.92 -15.11 -4.31
C LEU A 414 8.15 -15.33 -5.81
N VAL A 415 7.70 -14.40 -6.64
CA VAL A 415 7.77 -14.47 -8.09
C VAL A 415 8.79 -13.46 -8.60
N VAL A 416 9.81 -13.94 -9.32
CA VAL A 416 10.88 -13.14 -9.92
C VAL A 416 10.94 -13.46 -11.40
N THR A 417 10.39 -12.59 -12.24
CA THR A 417 10.22 -12.86 -13.68
C THR A 417 10.75 -11.71 -14.55
N ASP A 418 11.38 -12.01 -15.68
CA ASP A 418 11.76 -11.00 -16.69
C ASP A 418 12.63 -9.82 -16.16
N ASN A 419 13.45 -10.02 -15.11
CA ASN A 419 14.36 -8.97 -14.63
C ASN A 419 15.71 -9.12 -15.35
N GLU A 420 15.85 -8.48 -16.51
CA GLU A 420 16.95 -8.71 -17.46
C GLU A 420 18.35 -8.61 -16.83
N ASN A 421 18.62 -7.61 -15.99
CA ASN A 421 19.95 -7.42 -15.37
C ASN A 421 20.15 -8.18 -14.06
N LEU A 422 19.18 -8.96 -13.60
CA LEU A 422 19.29 -9.70 -12.35
C LEU A 422 20.35 -10.79 -12.49
N THR A 423 21.40 -10.71 -11.67
CA THR A 423 22.54 -11.66 -11.73
C THR A 423 22.53 -12.70 -10.61
N ALA A 424 21.91 -12.37 -9.48
CA ALA A 424 21.73 -13.25 -8.33
C ALA A 424 20.44 -12.92 -7.57
N LEU A 425 19.93 -13.88 -6.80
CA LEU A 425 18.79 -13.68 -5.89
C LEU A 425 19.18 -13.07 -4.53
N SER A 426 20.41 -12.57 -4.42
CA SER A 426 20.93 -12.00 -3.18
C SER A 426 20.17 -10.75 -2.76
N GLY A 427 19.99 -10.58 -1.45
CA GLY A 427 19.27 -9.43 -0.88
C GLY A 427 18.19 -9.79 0.15
N MET A 428 17.89 -11.08 0.31
CA MET A 428 16.97 -11.60 1.34
C MET A 428 17.67 -12.60 2.29
N PRO A 429 18.78 -12.22 2.96
CA PRO A 429 19.60 -13.14 3.74
C PRO A 429 18.89 -13.69 4.98
N ALA A 430 17.85 -13.02 5.47
CA ALA A 430 17.07 -13.41 6.64
C ALA A 430 15.83 -14.26 6.28
N LEU A 431 15.57 -14.52 4.99
CA LEU A 431 14.36 -15.21 4.54
C LEU A 431 14.40 -16.68 4.94
N THR A 432 13.49 -17.08 5.83
CA THR A 432 13.44 -18.43 6.41
C THR A 432 12.36 -19.32 5.81
N SER A 433 11.28 -18.72 5.29
CA SER A 433 10.07 -19.43 4.85
C SER A 433 9.36 -18.70 3.71
N ILE A 434 8.97 -19.47 2.71
CA ILE A 434 8.00 -19.09 1.66
C ILE A 434 6.84 -20.11 1.73
N GLY A 435 5.62 -19.68 2.01
CA GLY A 435 4.47 -20.59 2.15
C GLY A 435 3.99 -21.13 0.80
N GLY A 436 3.96 -20.28 -0.22
CA GLY A 436 3.72 -20.62 -1.63
C GLY A 436 4.99 -21.02 -2.36
N GLY A 437 5.14 -20.62 -3.62
CA GLY A 437 6.26 -20.96 -4.48
C GLY A 437 7.33 -19.87 -4.58
N LEU A 438 8.59 -20.27 -4.56
CA LEU A 438 9.69 -19.49 -5.15
C LEU A 438 9.71 -19.80 -6.65
N ARG A 439 9.25 -18.84 -7.47
CA ARG A 439 9.17 -18.97 -8.93
C ARG A 439 10.09 -17.95 -9.58
N VAL A 440 11.14 -18.44 -10.21
CA VAL A 440 12.17 -17.63 -10.85
C VAL A 440 12.20 -17.98 -12.33
N ARG A 441 11.71 -17.06 -13.17
CA ARG A 441 11.51 -17.33 -14.59
C ARG A 441 12.06 -16.26 -15.48
N ASP A 442 12.56 -16.65 -16.65
CA ASP A 442 12.86 -15.70 -17.73
C ASP A 442 13.89 -14.60 -17.33
N ASN A 443 14.78 -14.86 -16.35
CA ASN A 443 15.83 -13.91 -15.96
C ASN A 443 17.12 -14.24 -16.73
N ALA A 444 17.33 -13.58 -17.87
CA ALA A 444 18.36 -13.92 -18.85
C ALA A 444 19.80 -13.92 -18.30
N ASN A 445 20.12 -13.02 -17.37
CA ASN A 445 21.47 -12.87 -16.80
C ASN A 445 21.64 -13.50 -15.41
N LEU A 446 20.63 -14.22 -14.89
CA LEU A 446 20.69 -14.85 -13.58
C LEU A 446 21.68 -16.01 -13.60
N ARG A 447 22.76 -15.91 -12.83
CA ARG A 447 23.83 -16.93 -12.79
C ARG A 447 23.75 -17.86 -11.58
N SER A 448 23.21 -17.37 -10.48
CA SER A 448 23.20 -18.05 -9.18
C SER A 448 21.92 -17.72 -8.41
N VAL A 449 21.49 -18.66 -7.56
CA VAL A 449 20.37 -18.51 -6.63
C VAL A 449 20.83 -18.24 -5.20
N GLU A 450 22.13 -17.98 -5.01
CA GLU A 450 22.73 -17.65 -3.72
C GLU A 450 22.07 -16.40 -3.10
N GLY A 451 21.97 -16.41 -1.78
CA GLY A 451 21.54 -15.25 -0.98
C GLY A 451 20.26 -15.46 -0.18
N MET A 452 19.69 -16.67 -0.22
CA MET A 452 18.59 -17.13 0.64
C MET A 452 19.05 -18.31 1.52
N ASN A 453 20.24 -18.19 2.12
CA ASN A 453 20.92 -19.29 2.82
C ASN A 453 20.17 -19.77 4.08
N GLU A 454 19.27 -18.95 4.62
CA GLU A 454 18.43 -19.24 5.78
C GLU A 454 17.10 -19.92 5.42
N LEU A 455 16.80 -20.10 4.13
CA LEU A 455 15.54 -20.68 3.69
C LEU A 455 15.45 -22.16 4.12
N THR A 456 14.44 -22.48 4.94
CA THR A 456 14.21 -23.83 5.47
C THR A 456 13.02 -24.53 4.83
N GLN A 457 12.05 -23.74 4.35
CA GLN A 457 10.80 -24.23 3.80
C GLN A 457 10.35 -23.37 2.60
N VAL A 458 9.90 -24.06 1.55
CA VAL A 458 9.17 -23.49 0.41
C VAL A 458 7.99 -24.39 0.05
N GLY A 459 6.95 -23.83 -0.55
CA GLY A 459 5.88 -24.61 -1.16
C GLY A 459 6.33 -25.26 -2.47
N THR A 460 6.54 -24.45 -3.51
CA THR A 460 7.09 -24.90 -4.81
C THR A 460 8.44 -24.24 -5.07
N LEU A 461 9.43 -24.99 -5.54
CA LEU A 461 10.71 -24.43 -6.00
C LEU A 461 10.78 -24.52 -7.53
N GLU A 462 10.74 -23.40 -8.23
CA GLU A 462 10.62 -23.36 -9.69
C GLU A 462 11.65 -22.42 -10.32
N PHE A 463 12.49 -22.99 -11.19
CA PHE A 463 13.47 -22.28 -12.03
C PHE A 463 13.23 -22.65 -13.49
N ASP A 464 12.61 -21.73 -14.23
CA ASP A 464 12.22 -21.94 -15.64
C ASP A 464 12.84 -20.88 -16.56
N ARG A 465 13.45 -21.28 -17.67
CA ARG A 465 13.98 -20.34 -18.68
C ARG A 465 14.98 -19.30 -18.11
N ASN A 466 15.92 -19.71 -17.26
CA ASN A 466 17.04 -18.88 -16.82
C ASN A 466 18.34 -19.35 -17.51
N PRO A 467 18.62 -18.89 -18.76
CA PRO A 467 19.64 -19.50 -19.61
C PRO A 467 21.09 -19.34 -19.09
N ALA A 468 21.36 -18.37 -18.23
CA ALA A 468 22.67 -18.15 -17.62
C ALA A 468 22.87 -18.86 -16.26
N LEU A 469 21.84 -19.55 -15.75
CA LEU A 469 21.85 -20.15 -14.42
C LEU A 469 22.78 -21.36 -14.37
N GLU A 470 23.85 -21.28 -13.57
CA GLU A 470 24.85 -22.35 -13.47
C GLU A 470 24.52 -23.39 -12.40
N ALA A 471 23.92 -22.96 -11.29
CA ALA A 471 23.53 -23.80 -10.16
C ALA A 471 22.17 -23.33 -9.58
N ALA A 472 21.27 -24.27 -9.31
CA ALA A 472 19.91 -23.97 -8.84
C ALA A 472 19.62 -24.55 -7.44
N GLY A 473 20.63 -25.07 -6.76
CA GLY A 473 20.47 -25.80 -5.50
C GLY A 473 20.97 -25.08 -4.25
N GLU A 474 21.45 -23.84 -4.34
CA GLU A 474 22.23 -23.11 -3.32
C GLU A 474 21.44 -22.71 -2.04
N PHE A 475 20.64 -23.63 -1.50
CA PHE A 475 19.77 -23.50 -0.32
C PHE A 475 20.16 -24.52 0.77
N PRO A 476 21.31 -24.37 1.45
CA PRO A 476 21.89 -25.40 2.32
C PRO A 476 21.06 -25.76 3.57
N LYS A 477 20.04 -24.97 3.90
CA LYS A 477 19.11 -25.23 5.02
C LYS A 477 17.73 -25.72 4.56
N LEU A 478 17.46 -25.76 3.26
CA LEU A 478 16.15 -26.12 2.73
C LEU A 478 15.89 -27.61 2.98
N ALA A 479 14.95 -27.89 3.88
CA ALA A 479 14.59 -29.26 4.27
C ALA A 479 13.18 -29.65 3.81
N ARG A 480 12.32 -28.66 3.54
CA ARG A 480 10.90 -28.90 3.24
C ARG A 480 10.46 -28.19 1.96
N VAL A 481 10.06 -29.00 0.97
CA VAL A 481 9.36 -28.55 -0.24
C VAL A 481 7.99 -29.22 -0.26
N THR A 482 6.90 -28.47 -0.06
CA THR A 482 5.59 -29.09 0.18
C THR A 482 4.86 -29.55 -1.08
N SER A 483 5.06 -28.86 -2.21
CA SER A 483 4.30 -29.06 -3.44
C SER A 483 5.13 -29.68 -4.56
N GLY A 484 6.33 -29.16 -4.83
CA GLY A 484 7.16 -29.71 -5.90
C GLY A 484 8.36 -28.86 -6.29
N MET A 485 9.18 -29.42 -7.17
CA MET A 485 10.37 -28.78 -7.71
C MET A 485 10.34 -28.86 -9.24
N ARG A 486 10.62 -27.74 -9.92
CA ARG A 486 10.71 -27.64 -11.39
C ARG A 486 12.01 -26.95 -11.78
N PHE A 487 12.82 -27.63 -12.57
CA PHE A 487 14.03 -27.09 -13.19
C PHE A 487 13.91 -27.29 -14.70
N ASN A 488 13.50 -26.24 -15.41
CA ASN A 488 13.19 -26.31 -16.83
C ASN A 488 13.94 -25.28 -17.66
N ALA A 489 14.43 -25.68 -18.83
CA ALA A 489 14.98 -24.77 -19.84
C ALA A 489 16.12 -23.86 -19.32
N ASN A 490 17.00 -24.37 -18.45
CA ASN A 490 18.19 -23.65 -17.97
C ASN A 490 19.42 -24.16 -18.73
N ALA A 491 19.81 -23.42 -19.77
CA ALA A 491 20.75 -23.88 -20.80
C ALA A 491 22.14 -24.26 -20.27
N VAL A 492 22.64 -23.59 -19.23
CA VAL A 492 23.98 -23.80 -18.66
C VAL A 492 23.97 -24.42 -17.26
N LEU A 493 22.82 -24.89 -16.79
CA LEU A 493 22.69 -25.50 -15.47
C LEU A 493 23.50 -26.80 -15.41
N LYS A 494 24.46 -26.89 -14.48
CA LYS A 494 25.41 -28.02 -14.39
C LYS A 494 25.04 -29.03 -13.31
N ASP A 495 24.50 -28.54 -12.20
CA ASP A 495 24.12 -29.34 -11.04
C ASP A 495 23.05 -28.64 -10.18
N LEU A 496 22.54 -29.39 -9.19
CA LEU A 496 21.50 -28.97 -8.25
C LEU A 496 22.02 -29.02 -6.80
N TRP A 497 23.33 -28.84 -6.63
CA TRP A 497 24.00 -29.01 -5.34
C TRP A 497 23.46 -28.02 -4.30
N GLY A 498 23.21 -28.52 -3.08
CA GLY A 498 22.71 -27.75 -1.94
C GLY A 498 21.28 -28.10 -1.51
N LEU A 499 20.57 -28.93 -2.29
CA LEU A 499 19.24 -29.45 -1.94
C LEU A 499 19.25 -30.73 -1.09
N GLN A 500 20.42 -31.15 -0.56
CA GLN A 500 20.61 -32.49 0.02
C GLN A 500 19.77 -32.78 1.26
N LYS A 501 19.14 -31.77 1.86
CA LYS A 501 18.27 -31.93 3.04
C LYS A 501 16.80 -32.17 2.67
N VAL A 502 16.40 -31.97 1.42
CA VAL A 502 15.03 -32.19 0.96
C VAL A 502 14.72 -33.68 0.98
N GLN A 503 13.75 -34.09 1.81
CA GLN A 503 13.38 -35.50 1.97
C GLN A 503 12.16 -35.91 1.15
N ASN A 504 11.17 -35.02 1.07
CA ASN A 504 9.89 -35.28 0.42
C ASN A 504 9.52 -34.09 -0.46
N SER A 505 8.90 -34.38 -1.59
CA SER A 505 8.34 -33.39 -2.51
C SER A 505 7.13 -33.99 -3.22
N GLY A 506 6.21 -33.16 -3.72
CA GLY A 506 5.10 -33.66 -4.53
C GLY A 506 5.59 -34.08 -5.91
N PHE A 507 5.93 -33.15 -6.78
CA PHE A 507 6.52 -33.46 -8.08
C PHE A 507 7.99 -33.03 -8.16
N LEU A 508 8.78 -33.75 -8.96
CA LEU A 508 10.11 -33.35 -9.41
C LEU A 508 10.12 -33.36 -10.94
N PHE A 509 10.19 -32.18 -11.53
CA PHE A 509 10.32 -31.99 -12.97
C PHE A 509 11.71 -31.43 -13.28
N ILE A 510 12.48 -32.16 -14.10
CA ILE A 510 13.79 -31.75 -14.58
C ILE A 510 13.79 -31.92 -16.09
N GLY A 511 13.79 -30.82 -16.83
CA GLY A 511 13.88 -30.96 -18.27
C GLY A 511 14.43 -29.79 -19.04
N ASN A 512 14.82 -30.07 -20.29
CA ASN A 512 15.41 -29.09 -21.19
C ASN A 512 16.66 -28.39 -20.59
N ASN A 513 17.47 -29.10 -19.77
CA ASN A 513 18.72 -28.60 -19.22
C ASN A 513 19.91 -29.33 -19.90
N PRO A 514 20.36 -28.90 -21.09
CA PRO A 514 21.28 -29.68 -21.92
C PRO A 514 22.67 -29.87 -21.31
N GLN A 515 23.11 -29.02 -20.37
CA GLN A 515 24.40 -29.14 -19.67
C GLN A 515 24.30 -29.85 -18.31
N LEU A 516 23.10 -30.21 -17.86
CA LEU A 516 22.90 -30.89 -16.59
C LEU A 516 23.41 -32.33 -16.72
N SER A 517 24.51 -32.63 -16.04
CA SER A 517 25.18 -33.93 -16.14
C SER A 517 24.85 -34.86 -14.98
N ARG A 518 24.41 -34.29 -13.85
CA ARG A 518 24.10 -35.00 -12.60
C ARG A 518 22.98 -34.32 -11.85
N LEU A 519 22.26 -35.08 -11.02
CA LEU A 519 21.17 -34.58 -10.17
C LEU A 519 21.62 -34.44 -8.71
N MET A 520 22.92 -34.19 -8.48
CA MET A 520 23.52 -34.00 -7.15
C MET A 520 22.69 -33.00 -6.34
N GLY A 521 22.09 -33.45 -5.25
CA GLY A 521 21.14 -32.64 -4.49
C GLY A 521 19.94 -33.43 -3.96
N PHE A 522 19.63 -34.60 -4.52
CA PHE A 522 18.46 -35.39 -4.12
C PHE A 522 18.79 -36.67 -3.33
N ASP A 523 19.96 -36.71 -2.70
CA ASP A 523 20.47 -37.89 -1.99
C ASP A 523 19.58 -38.40 -0.85
N ARG A 524 18.60 -37.60 -0.40
CA ARG A 524 17.67 -37.94 0.69
C ARG A 524 16.22 -38.02 0.26
N LEU A 525 15.94 -37.91 -1.04
CA LEU A 525 14.58 -37.95 -1.57
C LEU A 525 14.03 -39.37 -1.44
N LEU A 526 12.96 -39.55 -0.67
CA LEU A 526 12.39 -40.87 -0.38
C LEU A 526 11.17 -41.19 -1.23
N SER A 527 10.32 -40.20 -1.51
CA SER A 527 9.11 -40.40 -2.29
C SER A 527 8.72 -39.18 -3.10
N LEU A 528 8.04 -39.44 -4.22
CA LEU A 528 7.45 -38.44 -5.12
C LEU A 528 6.07 -38.88 -5.57
N GLN A 529 5.18 -37.94 -5.88
CA GLN A 529 4.01 -38.23 -6.70
C GLN A 529 4.43 -38.40 -8.16
N VAL A 530 5.16 -37.42 -8.70
CA VAL A 530 5.55 -37.42 -10.11
C VAL A 530 7.04 -37.16 -10.23
N LEU A 531 7.76 -38.04 -10.94
CA LEU A 531 9.13 -37.82 -11.39
C LEU A 531 9.13 -37.67 -12.91
N THR A 532 9.53 -36.51 -13.40
CA THR A 532 9.75 -36.25 -14.84
C THR A 532 11.18 -35.83 -15.07
N VAL A 533 11.90 -36.61 -15.86
CA VAL A 533 13.26 -36.31 -16.33
C VAL A 533 13.24 -36.34 -17.86
N GLU A 534 13.27 -35.17 -18.48
CA GLU A 534 13.14 -35.07 -19.94
C GLU A 534 14.14 -34.15 -20.63
N ASN A 535 14.63 -34.55 -21.81
CA ASN A 535 15.48 -33.69 -22.65
C ASN A 535 16.70 -33.08 -21.91
N ASN A 536 17.37 -33.86 -21.05
CA ASN A 536 18.62 -33.47 -20.39
C ASN A 536 19.78 -34.16 -21.11
N ALA A 537 20.26 -33.55 -22.20
CA ALA A 537 21.19 -34.18 -23.13
C ALA A 537 22.49 -34.67 -22.48
N SER A 538 23.02 -33.99 -21.45
CA SER A 538 24.28 -34.39 -20.79
C SER A 538 24.12 -35.40 -19.65
N LEU A 539 22.88 -35.74 -19.25
CA LEU A 539 22.62 -36.60 -18.10
C LEU A 539 22.93 -38.07 -18.44
N THR A 540 23.80 -38.72 -17.66
CA THR A 540 24.26 -40.09 -17.95
C THR A 540 23.56 -41.16 -17.11
N ASP A 541 23.07 -40.80 -15.93
CA ASP A 541 22.41 -41.73 -15.01
C ASP A 541 21.52 -40.96 -14.01
N LEU A 542 20.69 -41.69 -13.27
CA LEU A 542 19.86 -41.13 -12.19
C LEU A 542 20.32 -41.63 -10.81
N SER A 543 21.60 -41.98 -10.65
CA SER A 543 22.11 -42.58 -9.41
C SER A 543 22.03 -41.63 -8.20
N ASP A 544 21.95 -40.32 -8.42
CA ASP A 544 21.71 -39.33 -7.36
C ASP A 544 20.30 -39.45 -6.73
N LEU A 545 19.39 -40.22 -7.33
CA LEU A 545 18.08 -40.59 -6.78
C LEU A 545 18.09 -41.99 -6.13
N ALA A 546 19.26 -42.51 -5.73
CA ALA A 546 19.41 -43.89 -5.26
C ALA A 546 18.58 -44.26 -4.01
N LEU A 547 18.14 -43.28 -3.20
CA LEU A 547 17.29 -43.52 -2.03
C LEU A 547 15.79 -43.41 -2.30
N LEU A 548 15.38 -43.10 -3.53
CA LEU A 548 13.97 -42.95 -3.90
C LEU A 548 13.26 -44.31 -3.82
N GLN A 549 12.27 -44.42 -2.93
CA GLN A 549 11.55 -45.66 -2.61
C GLN A 549 10.22 -45.80 -3.34
N SER A 550 9.49 -44.70 -3.54
CA SER A 550 8.18 -44.74 -4.19
C SER A 550 7.92 -43.54 -5.07
N VAL A 551 7.28 -43.81 -6.21
CA VAL A 551 6.80 -42.80 -7.16
C VAL A 551 5.37 -43.16 -7.59
N GLU A 552 4.45 -42.23 -7.80
CA GLU A 552 3.16 -42.57 -8.43
C GLU A 552 3.31 -42.63 -9.96
N GLU A 553 4.00 -41.65 -10.53
CA GLU A 553 4.24 -41.52 -11.97
C GLU A 553 5.70 -41.27 -12.31
N LEU A 554 6.28 -42.15 -13.12
CA LEU A 554 7.65 -42.05 -13.60
C LEU A 554 7.65 -41.76 -15.11
N PHE A 555 8.29 -40.65 -15.49
CA PHE A 555 8.53 -40.25 -16.87
C PHE A 555 10.03 -39.99 -17.08
N VAL A 556 10.67 -40.81 -17.91
CA VAL A 556 12.06 -40.63 -18.35
C VAL A 556 12.07 -40.57 -19.86
N LEU A 557 12.19 -39.36 -20.42
CA LEU A 557 11.88 -39.07 -21.81
C LEU A 557 13.03 -38.37 -22.52
N SER A 558 13.42 -38.79 -23.73
CA SER A 558 14.30 -37.98 -24.59
C SER A 558 15.66 -37.59 -23.97
N ASN A 559 16.22 -38.38 -23.06
CA ASN A 559 17.55 -38.11 -22.50
C ASN A 559 18.62 -38.82 -23.35
N GLU A 560 19.20 -38.06 -24.29
CA GLU A 560 20.06 -38.59 -25.36
C GLU A 560 21.24 -39.43 -24.86
N ASN A 561 21.90 -38.99 -23.78
CA ASN A 561 23.09 -39.65 -23.25
C ASN A 561 22.85 -40.50 -21.98
N LEU A 562 21.59 -40.77 -21.62
CA LEU A 562 21.26 -41.58 -20.46
C LEU A 562 21.64 -43.04 -20.70
N LEU A 563 22.52 -43.58 -19.84
CA LEU A 563 23.04 -44.94 -19.93
C LEU A 563 22.40 -45.88 -18.90
N ARG A 564 21.99 -45.34 -17.74
CA ARG A 564 21.48 -46.13 -16.61
C ARG A 564 20.36 -45.40 -15.89
N LEU A 565 19.45 -46.17 -15.28
CA LEU A 565 18.42 -45.62 -14.39
C LEU A 565 18.89 -45.63 -12.93
N ASP A 566 19.59 -46.66 -12.46
CA ASP A 566 20.19 -46.76 -11.12
C ASP A 566 19.26 -46.42 -9.92
N LEU A 567 17.94 -46.51 -10.12
CA LEU A 567 16.91 -46.36 -9.09
C LEU A 567 16.78 -47.64 -8.25
N ASN A 568 17.83 -47.94 -7.49
CA ASN A 568 18.01 -49.23 -6.82
C ASN A 568 17.09 -49.43 -5.61
N ALA A 569 16.80 -48.36 -4.86
CA ALA A 569 15.87 -48.40 -3.73
C ALA A 569 14.39 -48.30 -4.14
N LEU A 570 14.09 -48.06 -5.43
CA LEU A 570 12.72 -47.89 -5.88
C LEU A 570 11.95 -49.21 -5.76
N GLU A 571 10.89 -49.20 -4.95
CA GLU A 571 10.06 -50.35 -4.64
C GLU A 571 8.75 -50.32 -5.43
N SER A 572 8.19 -49.14 -5.69
CA SER A 572 6.88 -49.04 -6.34
C SER A 572 6.73 -47.82 -7.27
N VAL A 573 6.09 -48.08 -8.41
CA VAL A 573 5.50 -47.10 -9.33
C VAL A 573 4.02 -47.45 -9.51
N THR A 574 3.14 -46.66 -8.90
CA THR A 574 1.74 -47.09 -8.66
C THR A 574 0.75 -46.70 -9.74
N ARG A 575 1.05 -45.71 -10.59
CA ARG A 575 0.13 -45.18 -11.60
C ARG A 575 0.65 -45.33 -13.03
N LEU A 576 1.74 -44.64 -13.37
CA LEU A 576 2.29 -44.61 -14.73
C LEU A 576 3.80 -44.85 -14.73
N PHE A 577 4.26 -45.73 -15.64
CA PHE A 577 5.67 -45.98 -15.89
C PHE A 577 5.96 -45.73 -17.37
N THR A 578 6.70 -44.68 -17.67
CA THR A 578 7.04 -44.27 -19.05
C THR A 578 8.53 -44.04 -19.16
N VAL A 579 9.22 -44.85 -19.97
CA VAL A 579 10.63 -44.68 -20.28
C VAL A 579 10.79 -44.74 -21.80
N THR A 580 10.82 -43.58 -22.45
CA THR A 580 10.77 -43.50 -23.90
C THR A 580 11.79 -42.56 -24.52
N GLU A 581 12.19 -42.88 -25.75
CA GLU A 581 13.10 -42.04 -26.55
C GLU A 581 14.45 -41.75 -25.85
N ASN A 582 15.00 -42.69 -25.08
CA ASN A 582 16.35 -42.56 -24.50
C ASN A 582 17.33 -43.45 -25.30
N PRO A 583 17.88 -42.97 -26.43
CA PRO A 583 18.52 -43.80 -27.45
C PRO A 583 19.80 -44.54 -27.00
N ARG A 584 20.40 -44.15 -25.86
CA ARG A 584 21.57 -44.82 -25.27
C ARG A 584 21.26 -45.66 -24.04
N LEU A 585 20.00 -45.68 -23.57
CA LEU A 585 19.58 -46.46 -22.42
C LEU A 585 19.24 -47.89 -22.90
N PRO A 586 19.91 -48.95 -22.41
CA PRO A 586 19.52 -50.32 -22.74
C PRO A 586 18.07 -50.61 -22.35
N THR A 587 17.26 -51.06 -23.31
CA THR A 587 15.83 -51.34 -23.16
C THR A 587 15.57 -52.33 -22.03
N CYS A 588 16.46 -53.30 -21.86
CA CYS A 588 16.36 -54.30 -20.81
C CYS A 588 16.52 -53.73 -19.39
N LEU A 589 17.27 -52.63 -19.18
CA LEU A 589 17.34 -51.97 -17.88
C LEU A 589 15.98 -51.36 -17.52
N ALA A 590 15.31 -50.71 -18.49
CA ALA A 590 13.97 -50.18 -18.31
C ALA A 590 12.94 -51.29 -18.06
N VAL A 591 12.99 -52.39 -18.81
CA VAL A 591 12.10 -53.56 -18.63
C VAL A 591 12.34 -54.23 -17.29
N SER A 592 13.59 -54.43 -16.88
CA SER A 592 13.94 -55.04 -15.59
C SER A 592 13.49 -54.17 -14.43
N LEU A 593 13.64 -52.85 -14.53
CA LEU A 593 13.14 -51.94 -13.50
C LEU A 593 11.60 -52.02 -13.44
N ALA A 594 10.92 -51.90 -14.58
CA ALA A 594 9.45 -51.97 -14.66
C ALA A 594 8.91 -53.28 -14.06
N ALA A 595 9.53 -54.42 -14.37
CA ALA A 595 9.13 -55.71 -13.82
C ALA A 595 9.27 -55.79 -12.29
N ARG A 596 10.22 -55.04 -11.71
CA ARG A 596 10.43 -54.97 -10.27
C ARG A 596 9.47 -54.02 -9.56
N VAL A 597 9.21 -52.84 -10.16
CA VAL A 597 8.60 -51.72 -9.43
C VAL A 597 7.20 -51.33 -9.93
N ASN A 598 6.83 -51.62 -11.17
CA ASN A 598 5.57 -51.14 -11.72
C ASN A 598 4.38 -51.96 -11.19
N THR A 599 3.57 -51.34 -10.36
CA THR A 599 2.34 -51.91 -9.79
C THR A 599 1.07 -51.28 -10.37
N GLY A 600 1.23 -50.28 -11.25
CA GLY A 600 0.15 -49.55 -11.92
C GLY A 600 -0.27 -50.12 -13.28
N GLY A 601 -0.53 -49.21 -14.22
CA GLY A 601 -0.92 -49.55 -15.60
C GLY A 601 0.20 -50.24 -16.40
N ALA A 602 -0.10 -50.63 -17.64
CA ALA A 602 0.92 -51.20 -18.53
C ALA A 602 2.07 -50.20 -18.76
N PRO A 603 3.35 -50.60 -18.61
CA PRO A 603 4.47 -49.68 -18.76
C PRO A 603 4.67 -49.32 -20.24
N GLU A 604 4.96 -48.06 -20.53
CA GLU A 604 5.33 -47.59 -21.87
C GLU A 604 6.87 -47.53 -21.99
N ILE A 605 7.44 -48.45 -22.77
CA ILE A 605 8.88 -48.55 -23.00
C ILE A 605 9.12 -48.65 -24.51
N ARG A 606 9.68 -47.61 -25.13
CA ARG A 606 9.97 -47.55 -26.58
C ARG A 606 11.05 -46.52 -26.92
N GLY A 607 11.70 -46.63 -28.07
CA GLY A 607 12.72 -45.65 -28.48
C GLY A 607 14.00 -45.67 -27.63
N ASN A 608 14.23 -46.77 -26.89
CA ASN A 608 15.45 -47.01 -26.12
C ASN A 608 16.41 -47.95 -26.90
N ASP A 609 17.65 -48.13 -26.44
CA ASP A 609 18.63 -49.00 -27.11
C ASP A 609 18.26 -50.48 -26.96
N SER A 610 17.81 -51.13 -28.04
CA SER A 610 17.47 -52.56 -28.04
C SER A 610 18.66 -53.47 -28.37
N SER A 611 19.82 -52.89 -28.68
CA SER A 611 21.01 -53.63 -29.14
C SER A 611 22.05 -53.86 -28.04
N SER A 612 22.12 -52.98 -27.04
CA SER A 612 23.07 -53.10 -25.94
C SER A 612 22.70 -54.19 -24.92
N PRO A 613 23.69 -54.97 -24.44
CA PRO A 613 23.50 -55.91 -23.34
C PRO A 613 23.33 -55.18 -21.99
N CYS A 614 22.87 -55.91 -20.99
CA CYS A 614 22.37 -55.39 -19.71
C CYS A 614 23.30 -55.71 -18.52
N ASP A 615 24.55 -56.08 -18.80
CA ASP A 615 25.49 -56.67 -17.83
C ASP A 615 25.81 -55.78 -16.63
#